data_AF-A0A2G5VRJ9-F1
#
_entry.id   AF-A0A2G5VRJ9-F1
#
_cell.length_a   1.000
_cell.length_b   1.000
_cell.length_c   1.000
_cell.angle_alpha   90.00
_cell.angle_beta   90.00
_cell.angle_gamma   90.00
#
_symmetry.space_group_name_H-M   'P 1'
#
loop_
_entity.id
_entity.type
_entity.pdbx_description
1 polymer ?
#
loop_
_entity_poly.entity_id
_entity_poly.type
_entity_poly.pdbx_seq_one_letter_code
_entity_poly.pdbx_strand_id
1 'polypeptide(L)'
;MNLFLKDWKEGRSYHRAYWVDILMGERAKWKKILEGLDAELRDLRTVRRTFRFNDNRQVWDYHGGFDIKRIDGKVATVGYGHFQVSNENEPLEPHKLEENDRTSRVWNSEDNDDEEEIEDVIVVPEGVVDEQEYIESQKRQRKRARREFMMIVW
;
A
#
# COMPACT_ATOMS: atom_id res chain seq x y z
N MET A 1 5.78 -1.88 13.45
CA MET A 1 5.12 -0.86 12.61
C MET A 1 4.25 0.11 13.41
N ASN A 2 3.26 -0.34 14.20
CA ASN A 2 2.36 0.56 14.94
C ASN A 2 3.09 1.60 15.83
N LEU A 3 4.07 1.17 16.63
CA LEU A 3 4.87 2.09 17.45
C LEU A 3 5.59 3.17 16.64
N PHE A 4 6.17 2.79 15.49
CA PHE A 4 6.81 3.71 14.56
C PHE A 4 5.83 4.79 14.06
N LEU A 5 4.60 4.41 13.69
CA LEU A 5 3.57 5.34 13.24
C LEU A 5 3.04 6.24 14.37
N LYS A 6 2.93 5.73 15.60
CA LYS A 6 2.56 6.54 16.78
C LYS A 6 3.61 7.61 17.06
N ASP A 7 4.88 7.24 17.08
CA ASP A 7 5.98 8.19 17.25
C ASP A 7 6.00 9.25 16.14
N TRP A 8 5.71 8.86 14.88
CA TRP A 8 5.59 9.82 13.80
C TRP A 8 4.37 10.73 13.97
N LYS A 9 3.19 10.20 14.30
CA LYS A 9 1.94 10.96 14.54
C LYS A 9 2.10 11.99 15.66
N GLU A 10 2.86 11.65 16.70
CA GLU A 10 3.13 12.53 17.84
C GLU A 10 4.33 13.46 17.61
N GLY A 11 4.97 13.39 16.44
CA GLY A 11 6.11 14.25 16.08
C GLY A 11 7.40 13.96 16.84
N ARG A 12 7.48 12.82 17.56
CA ARG A 12 8.66 12.44 18.36
C ARG A 12 9.82 11.99 17.50
N SER A 13 9.55 11.35 16.37
CA SER A 13 10.56 10.74 15.50
C SER A 13 10.27 10.99 14.02
N TYR A 14 11.30 10.83 13.19
CA TYR A 14 11.18 10.85 11.72
C TYR A 14 10.54 12.13 11.15
N HIS A 15 10.80 13.28 11.77
CA HIS A 15 10.19 14.56 11.39
C HIS A 15 10.53 15.02 9.96
N ARG A 16 11.65 14.51 9.40
CA ARG A 16 12.12 14.74 8.01
C ARG A 16 11.77 13.62 7.03
N ALA A 17 11.12 12.54 7.49
CA ALA A 17 10.74 11.47 6.59
C ALA A 17 9.68 11.98 5.62
N TYR A 18 9.97 11.83 4.33
CA TYR A 18 9.05 12.10 3.22
C TYR A 18 8.53 10.82 2.59
N TRP A 19 9.28 9.73 2.72
CA TRP A 19 8.90 8.40 2.25
C TRP A 19 9.58 7.32 3.09
N VAL A 20 8.86 6.22 3.33
CA VAL A 20 9.36 4.99 3.96
C VAL A 20 8.81 3.79 3.20
N ASP A 21 9.67 2.82 2.91
CA ASP A 21 9.32 1.54 2.30
C ASP A 21 10.00 0.42 3.09
N ILE A 22 9.19 -0.52 3.57
CA ILE A 22 9.60 -1.60 4.46
C ILE A 22 8.94 -2.89 4.01
N LEU A 23 9.77 -3.88 3.68
CA LEU A 23 9.31 -5.26 3.51
C LEU A 23 9.11 -5.92 4.89
N MET A 24 7.89 -6.31 5.19
CA MET A 24 7.52 -7.03 6.41
C MET A 24 7.70 -8.54 6.26
N GLY A 25 7.89 -9.25 7.38
CA GLY A 25 7.99 -10.72 7.39
C GLY A 25 6.68 -11.43 7.04
N GLU A 26 5.56 -10.76 7.33
CA GLU A 26 4.20 -11.24 7.11
C GLU A 26 3.36 -10.19 6.38
N ARG A 27 2.15 -10.59 5.95
CA ARG A 27 1.19 -9.69 5.30
C ARG A 27 0.80 -8.55 6.24
N ALA A 28 0.57 -7.36 5.69
CA ALA A 28 0.09 -6.21 6.45
C ALA A 28 -1.27 -6.52 7.10
N LYS A 29 -1.33 -6.44 8.43
CA LYS A 29 -2.56 -6.46 9.22
C LYS A 29 -2.94 -5.02 9.57
N TRP A 30 -3.75 -4.38 8.73
CA TRP A 30 -3.94 -2.93 8.76
C TRP A 30 -4.64 -2.42 10.03
N LYS A 31 -5.68 -3.08 10.56
CA LYS A 31 -6.28 -2.70 11.86
C LYS A 31 -5.24 -2.71 12.97
N LYS A 32 -4.41 -3.75 13.05
CA LYS A 32 -3.34 -3.85 14.06
C LYS A 32 -2.24 -2.81 13.86
N ILE A 33 -1.85 -2.55 12.61
CA ILE A 33 -0.84 -1.53 12.29
C ILE A 33 -1.36 -0.13 12.62
N LEU A 34 -2.66 0.13 12.39
CA LEU A 34 -3.29 1.45 12.46
C LEU A 34 -4.03 1.73 13.78
N GLU A 35 -3.99 0.78 14.72
CA GLU A 35 -4.65 0.88 16.02
C GLU A 35 -4.24 2.15 16.78
N GLY A 36 -5.24 2.99 17.08
CA GLY A 36 -5.07 4.25 17.83
C GLY A 36 -4.46 5.40 17.03
N LEU A 37 -4.47 5.34 15.70
CA LEU A 37 -3.88 6.38 14.84
C LEU A 37 -4.90 7.31 14.16
N ASP A 38 -6.20 7.11 14.39
CA ASP A 38 -7.30 7.82 13.72
C ASP A 38 -7.16 7.78 12.19
N ALA A 39 -6.79 6.61 11.66
CA ALA A 39 -6.50 6.45 10.25
C ALA A 39 -7.80 6.52 9.41
N GLU A 40 -7.74 7.25 8.29
CA GLU A 40 -8.87 7.38 7.37
C GLU A 40 -8.57 6.62 6.07
N LEU A 41 -9.40 5.60 5.77
CA LEU A 41 -9.28 4.84 4.53
C LEU A 41 -9.66 5.71 3.32
N ARG A 42 -8.82 5.67 2.29
CA ARG A 42 -9.00 6.33 1.00
C ARG A 42 -9.13 5.30 -0.10
N ASP A 43 -10.16 5.44 -0.93
CA ASP A 43 -10.39 4.51 -2.03
C ASP A 43 -9.39 4.72 -3.18
N LEU A 44 -8.78 3.62 -3.61
CA LEU A 44 -7.77 3.58 -4.68
C LEU A 44 -8.25 4.13 -6.04
N ARG A 45 -9.57 4.12 -6.30
CA ARG A 45 -10.15 4.62 -7.55
C ARG A 45 -10.34 6.14 -7.56
N THR A 46 -10.50 6.75 -6.39
CA THR A 46 -10.88 8.18 -6.28
C THR A 46 -9.75 9.06 -5.79
N VAL A 47 -8.80 8.50 -5.04
CA VAL A 47 -7.67 9.25 -4.48
C VAL A 47 -6.39 8.86 -5.20
N ARG A 48 -5.81 9.84 -5.89
CA ARG A 48 -4.48 9.77 -6.51
C ARG A 48 -3.65 10.96 -6.05
N ARG A 49 -2.43 10.70 -5.57
CA ARG A 49 -1.50 11.74 -5.12
C ARG A 49 -0.14 11.56 -5.78
N THR A 50 0.37 12.62 -6.38
CA THR A 50 1.64 12.60 -7.08
C THR A 50 2.77 13.01 -6.14
N PHE A 51 3.69 12.08 -5.88
CA PHE A 51 4.91 12.30 -5.13
C PHE A 51 6.08 12.48 -6.09
N ARG A 52 6.84 13.57 -5.93
CA ARG A 52 8.03 13.86 -6.75
C ARG A 52 9.28 13.79 -5.89
N PHE A 53 10.23 12.98 -6.30
CA PHE A 53 11.53 12.93 -5.65
C PHE A 53 12.33 14.20 -5.99
N ASN A 54 13.19 14.62 -5.05
CA ASN A 54 13.96 15.87 -5.16
C ASN A 54 14.87 15.94 -6.39
N ASP A 55 15.20 14.82 -7.03
CA ASP A 55 16.01 14.78 -8.26
C ASP A 55 15.17 14.95 -9.54
N ASN A 56 13.85 15.10 -9.43
CA ASN A 56 12.87 15.23 -10.52
C ASN A 56 12.94 14.11 -11.58
N ARG A 57 13.64 13.01 -11.30
CA ARG A 57 13.77 11.89 -12.25
C ARG A 57 12.72 10.81 -12.03
N GLN A 58 12.13 10.79 -10.84
CA GLN A 58 11.12 9.83 -10.47
C GLN A 58 9.86 10.54 -9.96
N VAL A 59 8.73 10.17 -10.55
CA VAL A 59 7.39 10.63 -10.18
C VAL A 59 6.58 9.39 -9.86
N TRP A 60 5.95 9.37 -8.69
CA TRP A 60 5.07 8.28 -8.28
C TRP A 60 3.66 8.82 -8.12
N ASP A 61 2.70 8.14 -8.72
CA ASP A 61 1.30 8.31 -8.36
C ASP A 61 0.94 7.25 -7.33
N TYR A 62 0.58 7.68 -6.14
CA TYR A 62 0.15 6.80 -5.06
C TYR A 62 -1.37 6.84 -4.94
N HIS A 63 -2.00 5.68 -4.98
CA HIS A 63 -3.46 5.56 -4.98
C HIS A 63 -4.01 5.03 -3.64
N GLY A 64 -5.11 5.60 -3.17
CA GLY A 64 -5.83 5.11 -1.99
C GLY A 64 -4.98 5.12 -0.71
N GLY A 65 -5.08 4.04 0.07
CA GLY A 65 -4.35 3.85 1.33
C GLY A 65 -5.05 4.46 2.54
N PHE A 66 -4.29 4.68 3.61
CA PHE A 66 -4.79 5.21 4.88
C PHE A 66 -4.08 6.52 5.21
N ASP A 67 -4.85 7.58 5.38
CA ASP A 67 -4.31 8.86 5.81
C ASP A 67 -4.18 8.90 7.34
N ILE A 68 -3.01 9.31 7.83
CA ILE A 68 -2.74 9.58 9.25
C ILE A 68 -2.29 11.03 9.37
N LYS A 69 -2.94 11.78 10.25
CA LYS A 69 -2.60 13.18 10.54
C LYS A 69 -1.69 13.28 11.77
N ARG A 70 -0.54 13.92 11.59
CA ARG A 70 0.43 14.25 12.64
C ARG A 70 -0.03 15.45 13.47
N ILE A 71 0.53 15.59 14.68
CA ILE A 71 0.22 16.67 15.63
C ILE A 71 0.43 18.08 15.07
N ASP A 72 1.36 18.27 14.12
CA ASP A 72 1.62 19.55 13.46
C ASP A 72 0.77 19.76 12.19
N GLY A 73 -0.17 18.85 11.92
CA GLY A 73 -1.09 18.93 10.78
C GLY A 73 -0.60 18.25 9.50
N LYS A 74 0.65 17.78 9.42
CA LYS A 74 1.12 17.01 8.25
C LYS A 74 0.33 15.71 8.10
N VAL A 75 0.15 15.28 6.86
CA VAL A 75 -0.56 14.04 6.54
C VAL A 75 0.40 13.06 5.91
N ALA A 76 0.37 11.83 6.38
CA ALA A 76 0.99 10.70 5.70
C ALA A 76 -0.08 9.79 5.14
N THR A 77 0.14 9.24 3.96
CA THR A 77 -0.63 8.11 3.44
C THR A 77 0.20 6.85 3.57
N VAL A 78 -0.38 5.81 4.16
CA VAL A 78 0.24 4.48 4.30
C VAL A 78 -0.58 3.42 3.58
N GLY A 79 0.05 2.39 3.05
CA GLY A 79 -0.64 1.33 2.35
C GLY A 79 0.31 0.29 1.76
N TYR A 80 -0.21 -0.58 0.91
CA TYR A 80 0.63 -1.53 0.19
C TYR A 80 1.55 -0.78 -0.79
N GLY A 81 2.80 -1.23 -0.93
CA GLY A 81 3.75 -0.63 -1.88
C GLY A 81 3.23 -0.60 -3.31
N HIS A 82 2.54 -1.66 -3.74
CA HIS A 82 2.00 -1.78 -5.10
C HIS A 82 0.81 -0.86 -5.42
N PHE A 83 0.29 -0.09 -4.46
CA PHE A 83 -0.67 0.99 -4.76
C PHE A 83 -0.01 2.21 -5.41
N GLN A 84 1.32 2.20 -5.47
CA GLN A 84 2.13 3.07 -6.31
C GLN A 84 2.08 2.62 -7.79
N VAL A 85 2.01 3.61 -8.69
CA VAL A 85 2.31 3.46 -10.11
C VAL A 85 3.42 4.44 -10.49
N SER A 86 4.36 3.97 -11.29
CA SER A 86 5.55 4.76 -11.67
C SER A 86 5.31 5.65 -12.89
N ASN A 87 4.22 5.41 -13.62
CA ASN A 87 3.86 6.12 -14.85
C ASN A 87 2.46 6.72 -14.70
N GLU A 88 2.33 8.03 -14.92
CA GLU A 88 1.09 8.82 -14.71
C GLU A 88 -0.12 8.32 -15.52
N ASN A 89 0.13 7.49 -16.56
CA ASN A 89 -0.89 6.94 -17.47
C ASN A 89 -1.03 5.42 -17.38
N GLU A 90 -0.33 4.76 -16.45
CA GLU A 90 -0.45 3.32 -16.29
C GLU A 90 -1.80 3.00 -15.63
N PRO A 91 -2.67 2.20 -16.28
CA PRO A 91 -3.94 1.84 -15.70
C PRO A 91 -3.73 0.99 -14.45
N LEU A 92 -4.60 1.18 -13.45
CA LEU A 92 -4.61 0.33 -12.27
C LEU A 92 -4.98 -1.09 -12.68
N GLU A 93 -4.09 -2.04 -12.38
CA GLU A 93 -4.35 -3.44 -12.64
C GLU A 93 -5.54 -3.97 -11.82
N PRO A 94 -6.36 -4.88 -12.38
CA PRO A 94 -7.54 -5.43 -11.69
C PRO A 94 -7.23 -5.98 -10.29
N HIS A 95 -6.09 -6.68 -10.14
CA HIS A 95 -5.71 -7.26 -8.86
C HIS A 95 -5.46 -6.21 -7.75
N LYS A 96 -5.07 -4.98 -8.11
CA LYS A 96 -4.91 -3.86 -7.15
C LYS A 96 -6.28 -3.36 -6.66
N LEU A 97 -7.28 -3.34 -7.54
CA LEU A 97 -8.65 -2.98 -7.22
C LEU A 97 -9.29 -4.03 -6.29
N GLU A 98 -9.10 -5.30 -6.58
CA GLU A 98 -9.54 -6.42 -5.74
C GLU A 98 -8.92 -6.35 -4.33
N GLU A 99 -7.63 -6.03 -4.25
CA GLU A 99 -6.91 -5.85 -2.98
C GLU A 99 -7.43 -4.63 -2.20
N ASN A 100 -7.78 -3.52 -2.89
CA ASN A 100 -8.44 -2.36 -2.27
C ASN A 100 -9.83 -2.72 -1.72
N ASP A 101 -10.65 -3.44 -2.50
CA ASP A 101 -12.00 -3.86 -2.07
C ASP A 101 -11.94 -4.83 -0.89
N ARG A 102 -10.94 -5.70 -0.87
CA ARG A 102 -10.64 -6.57 0.27
C ARG A 102 -10.23 -5.75 1.49
N THR A 103 -9.27 -4.84 1.33
CA THR A 103 -8.81 -3.95 2.41
C THR A 103 -9.98 -3.17 3.00
N SER A 104 -10.85 -2.62 2.15
CA SER A 104 -12.04 -1.89 2.57
C SER A 104 -13.03 -2.77 3.33
N ARG A 105 -13.30 -3.98 2.83
CA ARG A 105 -14.18 -4.94 3.53
C ARG A 105 -13.63 -5.32 4.91
N VAL A 106 -12.36 -5.67 5.00
CA VAL A 106 -11.71 -6.03 6.26
C VAL A 106 -11.71 -4.82 7.20
N TRP A 107 -11.30 -3.64 6.73
CA TRP A 107 -11.26 -2.43 7.54
C TRP A 107 -12.62 -2.09 8.18
N ASN A 108 -13.70 -2.29 7.43
CA ASN A 108 -15.07 -2.01 7.88
C ASN A 108 -15.77 -3.19 8.60
N SER A 109 -15.12 -4.36 8.73
CA SER A 109 -15.67 -5.49 9.50
C SER A 109 -15.47 -5.32 11.01
N GLU A 110 -16.23 -6.05 11.83
CA GLU A 110 -15.97 -6.15 13.28
C GLU A 110 -14.85 -7.16 13.60
N ASP A 111 -14.61 -8.10 12.70
CA ASP A 111 -13.61 -9.16 12.87
C ASP A 111 -12.18 -8.62 12.90
N ASN A 112 -11.24 -9.44 13.37
CA ASN A 112 -9.83 -9.11 13.35
C ASN A 112 -9.24 -9.12 11.92
N ASP A 113 -7.98 -8.70 11.75
CA ASP A 113 -7.25 -8.76 10.47
C ASP A 113 -6.85 -10.20 10.06
N ASP A 114 -7.53 -11.24 10.57
CA ASP A 114 -7.25 -12.60 10.12
C ASP A 114 -7.92 -12.82 8.77
N GLU A 115 -7.10 -13.21 7.80
CA GLU A 115 -7.45 -13.20 6.41
C GLU A 115 -7.16 -14.59 5.79
N GLU A 116 -8.11 -15.10 5.01
CA GLU A 116 -7.94 -16.35 4.25
C GLU A 116 -6.81 -16.24 3.22
N GLU A 117 -6.18 -17.37 2.91
CA GLU A 117 -5.16 -17.45 1.86
C GLU A 117 -5.74 -16.97 0.53
N ILE A 118 -4.97 -16.17 -0.22
CA ILE A 118 -5.44 -15.54 -1.45
C ILE A 118 -5.08 -16.43 -2.62
N GLU A 119 -6.09 -16.97 -3.28
CA GLU A 119 -5.88 -17.63 -4.56
C GLU A 119 -5.73 -16.57 -5.67
N ASP A 120 -4.48 -16.28 -6.03
CA ASP A 120 -4.18 -15.36 -7.12
C ASP A 120 -4.51 -16.01 -8.47
N VAL A 121 -5.58 -15.52 -9.11
CA VAL A 121 -5.88 -15.82 -10.51
C VAL A 121 -4.94 -14.98 -11.39
N ILE A 122 -4.06 -15.66 -12.13
CA ILE A 122 -3.14 -15.05 -13.08
C ILE A 122 -3.65 -15.33 -14.49
N VAL A 123 -3.96 -14.27 -15.23
CA VAL A 123 -4.24 -14.35 -16.67
C VAL A 123 -2.91 -14.26 -17.41
N VAL A 124 -2.59 -15.28 -18.20
CA VAL A 124 -1.36 -15.33 -19.01
C VAL A 124 -1.62 -14.63 -20.35
N PRO A 125 -0.85 -13.59 -20.71
CA PRO A 125 -0.95 -12.95 -22.02
C PRO A 125 -0.58 -13.90 -23.16
N GLU A 126 -1.19 -13.71 -24.33
CA GLU A 126 -0.77 -14.43 -25.54
C GLU A 126 0.70 -14.12 -25.89
N GLY A 127 1.46 -15.15 -26.29
CA GLY A 127 2.86 -15.02 -26.67
C GLY A 127 3.87 -15.18 -25.53
N VAL A 128 3.42 -15.44 -24.30
CA VAL A 128 4.29 -15.90 -23.22
C VAL A 128 4.82 -17.30 -23.56
N VAL A 129 6.14 -17.43 -23.61
CA VAL A 129 6.81 -18.70 -24.00
C VAL A 129 6.82 -19.71 -22.86
N ASP A 130 7.03 -19.25 -21.63
CA ASP A 130 6.97 -20.06 -20.41
C ASP A 130 5.85 -19.55 -19.50
N GLU A 131 4.66 -20.10 -19.68
CA GLU A 131 3.47 -19.73 -18.93
C GLU A 131 3.65 -20.01 -17.43
N GLN A 132 4.35 -21.09 -17.08
CA GLN A 132 4.54 -21.51 -15.70
C GLN A 132 5.46 -20.53 -14.95
N GLU A 133 6.59 -20.18 -15.55
CA GLU A 133 7.51 -19.18 -14.99
C GLU A 133 6.79 -17.84 -14.81
N TYR A 134 6.00 -17.42 -15.80
CA TYR A 134 5.21 -16.19 -15.71
C TYR A 134 4.22 -16.24 -14.54
N ILE A 135 3.43 -17.30 -14.41
CA ILE A 135 2.46 -17.47 -13.32
C ILE A 135 3.17 -17.42 -11.96
N GLU A 136 4.27 -18.16 -11.80
CA GLU A 136 5.03 -18.19 -10.54
C GLU A 136 5.63 -16.84 -10.19
N SER A 137 6.16 -16.11 -11.18
CA SER A 137 6.68 -14.76 -11.02
C SER A 137 5.59 -13.81 -10.55
N GLN A 138 4.41 -13.82 -11.19
CA GLN A 138 3.27 -12.97 -10.81
C GLN A 138 2.77 -13.28 -9.39
N LYS A 139 2.61 -14.57 -9.05
CA LYS A 139 2.24 -15.00 -7.68
C LYS A 139 3.25 -14.52 -6.65
N ARG A 140 4.55 -14.60 -6.96
CA ARG A 140 5.63 -14.12 -6.08
C ARG A 140 5.57 -12.61 -5.88
N GLN A 141 5.34 -11.84 -6.95
CA GLN A 141 5.19 -10.38 -6.89
C GLN A 141 4.00 -9.98 -6.02
N ARG A 142 2.80 -10.55 -6.27
CA ARG A 142 1.61 -10.26 -5.47
C ARG A 142 1.77 -10.65 -4.00
N LYS A 143 2.42 -11.78 -3.71
CA LYS A 143 2.74 -12.19 -2.34
C LYS A 143 3.70 -11.23 -1.64
N ARG A 144 4.69 -10.71 -2.37
CA ARG A 144 5.62 -9.69 -1.86
C ARG A 144 4.91 -8.36 -1.62
N ALA A 145 4.08 -7.92 -2.56
CA ALA A 145 3.30 -6.68 -2.50
C ALA A 145 2.52 -6.54 -1.19
N ARG A 146 1.89 -7.63 -0.77
CA ARG A 146 1.06 -7.69 0.46
C ARG A 146 1.88 -7.60 1.75
N ARG A 147 3.20 -7.70 1.66
CA ARG A 147 4.15 -7.54 2.77
C ARG A 147 4.88 -6.21 2.71
N GLU A 148 4.71 -5.47 1.63
CA GLU A 148 5.39 -4.20 1.42
C GLU A 148 4.57 -3.07 2.03
N PHE A 149 5.07 -2.50 3.11
CA PHE A 149 4.52 -1.31 3.73
C PHE A 149 5.16 -0.08 3.09
N MET A 150 4.34 0.80 2.56
CA MET A 150 4.76 2.10 2.07
C MET A 150 4.09 3.22 2.85
N MET A 151 4.84 4.29 3.08
CA MET A 151 4.38 5.54 3.68
C MET A 151 4.93 6.71 2.88
N ILE A 152 4.08 7.66 2.52
CA ILE A 152 4.47 8.92 1.88
C ILE A 152 3.91 10.07 2.72
N VAL A 153 4.73 11.08 2.98
CA VAL A 153 4.35 12.29 3.71
C VAL A 153 4.21 13.46 2.74
N TRP A 154 3.09 14.17 2.86
CA TRP A 154 2.71 15.30 2.01
C TRP A 154 2.95 16.65 2.70
#